data_AF-A0A7X3QCU7-F1
#
_entry.id   AF-A0A7X3QCU7-F1
#
_cell.length_a   1.000
_cell.length_b   1.000
_cell.length_c   1.000
_cell.angle_alpha   90.00
_cell.angle_beta   90.00
_cell.angle_gamma   90.00
#
_symmetry.space_group_name_H-M   'P 1'
#
loop_
_entity.id
_entity.type
_entity.pdbx_description
1 polymer ?
#
loop_
_entity_poly.entity_id
_entity_poly.type
_entity_poly.pdbx_seq_one_letter_code
_entity_poly.pdbx_strand_id
1 'polypeptide(L)'
;APRFTPAPAGGPPGSAGSPGRYLATAKGEPAATPLVPYYASGVDPMWRTPELQTPWTLRHVLRSVREPGPLGSLWGTLYPRTGFVQQHHDYKAGAVAAQRVADIVTRRGQPHVYRPLLGDSGGGQWPPGAVVEGDADTHKWQLLAPRTGSCSVFAGSASSPLGVVDPLGANVSSSGAYAWNLWRPYSCCARRGQWLLSHW
;
A
#
# COMPACT_ATOMS: atom_id res chain seq x y z
N ALA A 1 15.91 -12.93 -15.11
CA ALA A 1 16.75 -12.05 -14.28
C ALA A 1 15.84 -11.14 -13.44
N PRO A 2 16.24 -10.71 -12.24
CA PRO A 2 15.42 -9.82 -11.42
C PRO A 2 15.25 -8.48 -12.12
N ARG A 3 14.01 -7.99 -12.21
CA ARG A 3 13.71 -6.70 -12.85
C ARG A 3 13.79 -5.60 -11.80
N PHE A 4 14.41 -4.47 -12.16
CA PHE A 4 14.40 -3.26 -11.34
C PHE A 4 13.17 -2.41 -11.65
N THR A 5 12.36 -2.12 -10.63
CA THR A 5 11.10 -1.37 -10.75
C THR A 5 11.22 -0.02 -10.03
N PRO A 6 11.20 1.12 -10.74
CA PRO A 6 11.02 2.42 -10.12
C PRO A 6 9.62 2.53 -9.50
N ALA A 7 9.53 3.16 -8.33
CA ALA A 7 8.28 3.33 -7.61
C ALA A 7 8.25 4.70 -6.88
N PRO A 8 7.44 5.66 -7.36
CA PRO A 8 7.08 6.86 -6.62
C PRO A 8 5.76 6.69 -5.86
N ALA A 9 5.59 7.42 -4.76
CA ALA A 9 4.33 7.57 -4.05
C ALA A 9 4.07 9.04 -3.69
N GLY A 10 2.85 9.50 -3.90
CA GLY A 10 2.43 10.87 -3.62
C GLY A 10 1.00 10.95 -3.11
N GLY A 11 0.67 12.05 -2.45
CA GLY A 11 -0.69 12.35 -2.00
C GLY A 11 -1.64 12.59 -3.17
N PRO A 12 -2.95 12.36 -2.97
CA PRO A 12 -3.94 12.54 -4.02
C PRO A 12 -4.01 14.02 -4.47
N PRO A 13 -4.36 14.32 -5.73
CA PRO A 13 -4.48 15.68 -6.22
C PRO A 13 -5.67 16.47 -5.63
N GLY A 14 -6.55 15.84 -4.84
CA GLY A 14 -7.66 16.50 -4.17
C GLY A 14 -7.94 15.91 -2.78
N SER A 15 -8.36 16.75 -1.83
CA SER A 15 -8.78 16.38 -0.47
C SER A 15 -10.23 15.87 -0.37
N ALA A 16 -10.87 15.56 -1.49
CA ALA A 16 -12.28 15.18 -1.50
C ALA A 16 -12.41 13.69 -1.20
N GLY A 17 -12.88 13.38 0.02
CA GLY A 17 -13.51 12.10 0.30
C GLY A 17 -14.47 11.76 -0.84
N SER A 18 -14.23 10.65 -1.52
CA SER A 18 -15.07 10.23 -2.64
C SER A 18 -16.51 10.05 -2.14
N PRO A 19 -17.53 10.62 -2.81
CA PRO A 19 -18.92 10.48 -2.39
C PRO A 19 -19.39 9.08 -2.83
N GLY A 20 -19.12 8.09 -1.98
CA GLY A 20 -19.50 6.71 -2.24
C GLY A 20 -19.88 6.03 -0.93
N ARG A 21 -21.16 6.11 -0.58
CA ARG A 21 -21.91 5.24 0.37
C ARG A 21 -21.32 4.89 1.75
N TYR A 22 -20.23 5.52 2.17
CA TYR A 22 -19.66 5.49 3.52
C TYR A 22 -19.83 6.86 4.20
N LEU A 23 -21.05 7.40 4.21
CA LEU A 23 -21.36 8.65 4.91
C LEU A 23 -21.44 8.39 6.42
N ALA A 24 -20.29 8.30 7.06
CA ALA A 24 -20.06 9.13 8.23
C ALA A 24 -19.13 10.24 7.75
N THR A 25 -19.55 11.50 7.88
CA THR A 25 -18.66 12.64 7.77
C THR A 25 -17.57 12.47 8.82
N ALA A 26 -16.48 11.80 8.46
CA ALA A 26 -15.31 11.67 9.30
C ALA A 26 -14.73 13.08 9.42
N LYS A 27 -15.02 13.72 10.55
CA LYS A 27 -14.50 15.02 10.97
C LYS A 27 -13.03 14.86 11.38
N GLY A 28 -12.23 14.33 10.47
CA GLY A 28 -10.88 13.87 10.71
C GLY A 28 -9.98 14.20 9.52
N GLU A 29 -8.81 14.77 9.80
CA GLU A 29 -7.87 15.17 8.77
C GLU A 29 -7.21 13.93 8.15
N PRO A 30 -7.08 13.86 6.81
CA PRO A 30 -6.33 12.78 6.18
C PRO A 30 -4.83 12.94 6.48
N ALA A 31 -4.13 11.84 6.78
CA ALA A 31 -2.68 11.86 6.96
C ALA A 31 -1.91 12.19 5.66
N ALA A 32 -2.58 12.05 4.50
CA ALA A 32 -2.02 12.38 3.19
C ALA A 32 -2.29 13.85 2.85
N THR A 33 -1.23 14.64 2.70
CA THR A 33 -1.30 16.00 2.15
C THR A 33 -1.38 15.92 0.63
N PRO A 34 -2.35 16.59 -0.01
CA PRO A 34 -2.47 16.59 -1.45
C PRO A 34 -1.19 17.04 -2.17
N LEU A 35 -0.87 16.40 -3.29
CA LEU A 35 0.28 16.72 -4.16
C LEU A 35 1.67 16.65 -3.49
N VAL A 36 1.78 16.12 -2.27
CA VAL A 36 3.07 15.92 -1.60
C VAL A 36 3.65 14.55 -1.98
N PRO A 37 4.90 14.48 -2.48
CA PRO A 37 5.59 13.21 -2.66
C PRO A 37 6.02 12.64 -1.30
N TYR A 38 5.66 11.39 -1.04
CA TYR A 38 6.04 10.67 0.19
C TYR A 38 7.25 9.77 -0.03
N TYR A 39 7.44 9.30 -1.26
CA TYR A 39 8.57 8.44 -1.62
C TYR A 39 8.88 8.57 -3.10
N ALA A 40 10.17 8.52 -3.45
CA ALA A 40 10.62 8.46 -4.83
C ALA A 40 11.89 7.61 -4.92
N SER A 41 11.76 6.40 -5.47
CA SER A 41 12.88 5.47 -5.66
C SER A 41 14.12 6.04 -6.38
N GLY A 42 13.97 7.09 -7.19
CA GLY A 42 15.09 7.70 -7.91
C GLY A 42 16.08 8.45 -7.01
N VAL A 43 15.62 8.94 -5.86
CA VAL A 43 16.46 9.68 -4.88
C VAL A 43 16.79 8.85 -3.64
N ASP A 44 16.31 7.60 -3.58
CA ASP A 44 16.58 6.69 -2.47
C ASP A 44 17.64 5.64 -2.86
N PRO A 45 18.90 5.77 -2.40
CA PRO A 45 19.96 4.83 -2.76
C PRO A 45 19.67 3.41 -2.25
N MET A 46 18.96 3.28 -1.11
CA MET A 46 18.63 1.99 -0.50
C MET A 46 17.54 1.22 -1.27
N TRP A 47 16.94 1.85 -2.29
CA TRP A 47 16.10 1.14 -3.26
C TRP A 47 16.92 0.27 -4.22
N ARG A 48 18.18 0.65 -4.49
CA ARG A 48 19.10 -0.08 -5.38
C ARG A 48 20.04 -1.02 -4.64
N THR A 49 20.23 -0.80 -3.35
CA THR A 49 21.29 -1.39 -2.54
C THR A 49 20.63 -1.97 -1.28
N PRO A 50 20.70 -3.29 -1.01
CA PRO A 50 19.98 -3.92 0.12
C PRO A 50 20.73 -3.91 1.46
N GLU A 51 21.94 -3.34 1.53
CA GLU A 51 22.93 -3.57 2.58
C GLU A 51 22.39 -3.23 3.97
N LEU A 52 21.78 -2.04 4.13
CA LEU A 52 21.19 -1.61 5.41
C LEU A 52 19.84 -2.30 5.72
N GLN A 53 19.25 -3.00 4.75
CA GLN A 53 18.02 -3.76 4.96
C GLN A 53 18.27 -5.18 5.44
N THR A 54 19.49 -5.71 5.32
CA THR A 54 19.82 -7.09 5.69
C THR A 54 19.35 -7.49 7.11
N PRO A 55 19.57 -6.69 8.17
CA PRO A 55 19.08 -7.01 9.51
C PRO A 55 17.54 -7.06 9.59
N TRP A 56 16.87 -6.17 8.85
CA TRP A 56 15.42 -6.13 8.78
C TRP A 56 14.86 -7.32 7.99
N THR A 57 15.54 -7.74 6.92
CA THR A 57 15.16 -8.90 6.10
C THR A 57 15.12 -10.18 6.92
N LEU A 58 16.14 -10.42 7.76
CA LEU A 58 16.18 -11.62 8.61
C LEU A 58 14.98 -11.68 9.57
N ARG A 59 14.61 -10.54 10.17
CA ARG A 59 13.45 -10.45 11.09
C ARG A 59 12.10 -10.59 10.37
N HIS A 60 12.04 -10.31 9.07
CA HIS A 60 10.79 -10.22 8.30
C HIS A 60 10.77 -11.17 7.09
N VAL A 61 11.55 -12.25 7.13
CA VAL A 61 11.72 -13.19 6.00
C VAL A 61 10.41 -13.83 5.56
N LEU A 62 9.44 -13.95 6.48
CA LEU A 62 8.13 -14.54 6.21
C LEU A 62 7.12 -13.55 5.61
N ARG A 63 7.43 -12.25 5.56
CA ARG A 63 6.52 -11.24 4.99
C ARG A 63 6.57 -11.28 3.46
N SER A 64 5.44 -11.58 2.85
CA SER A 64 5.33 -11.73 1.40
C SER A 64 3.96 -11.30 0.89
N VAL A 65 3.93 -10.86 -0.37
CA VAL A 65 2.69 -10.59 -1.10
C VAL A 65 2.23 -11.90 -1.72
N ARG A 66 1.02 -12.33 -1.38
CA ARG A 66 0.46 -13.62 -1.79
C ARG A 66 -1.03 -13.50 -2.07
N GLU A 67 -1.54 -14.40 -2.90
CA GLU A 67 -2.98 -14.62 -3.02
C GLU A 67 -3.63 -15.03 -1.68
N PRO A 68 -4.84 -14.53 -1.39
CA PRO A 68 -5.61 -14.97 -0.22
C PRO A 68 -5.82 -16.49 -0.22
N GLY A 69 -5.78 -17.07 0.98
CA GLY A 69 -6.03 -18.50 1.20
C GLY A 69 -4.77 -19.35 1.39
N PRO A 70 -4.93 -20.58 1.91
CA PRO A 70 -3.81 -21.44 2.29
C PRO A 70 -2.92 -21.85 1.10
N LEU A 71 -3.48 -21.89 -0.12
CA LEU A 71 -2.79 -22.32 -1.34
C LEU A 71 -2.49 -21.18 -2.34
N GLY A 72 -2.59 -19.91 -1.93
CA GLY A 72 -2.39 -18.78 -2.83
C GLY A 72 -1.01 -18.76 -3.53
N SER A 73 -0.90 -18.26 -4.75
CA SER A 73 0.42 -18.10 -5.38
C SER A 73 1.24 -16.97 -4.72
N LEU A 74 2.54 -17.20 -4.52
CA LEU A 74 3.49 -16.19 -4.03
C LEU A 74 3.80 -15.20 -5.15
N TRP A 75 3.54 -13.91 -4.91
CA TRP A 75 3.85 -12.84 -5.86
C TRP A 75 5.21 -12.21 -5.58
N GLY A 76 5.72 -12.29 -4.35
CA GLY A 76 7.08 -11.88 -4.02
C GLY A 76 7.29 -11.62 -2.54
N THR A 77 8.55 -11.62 -2.11
CA THR A 77 8.92 -11.28 -0.73
C THR A 77 8.87 -9.78 -0.53
N LEU A 78 8.50 -9.33 0.66
CA LEU A 78 8.52 -7.92 0.99
C LEU A 78 9.96 -7.41 1.17
N TYR A 79 10.79 -8.20 1.87
CA TYR A 79 12.19 -7.86 2.13
C TYR A 79 13.16 -8.63 1.21
N PRO A 80 14.33 -8.03 0.87
CA PRO A 80 14.68 -6.64 1.10
C PRO A 80 13.78 -5.72 0.23
N ARG A 81 13.34 -4.58 0.78
CA ARG A 81 12.45 -3.62 0.12
C ARG A 81 13.23 -2.78 -0.88
N THR A 82 13.68 -3.44 -1.94
CA THR A 82 14.44 -2.86 -3.04
C THR A 82 13.58 -2.83 -4.30
N GLY A 83 14.07 -2.20 -5.35
CA GLY A 83 13.46 -2.22 -6.68
C GLY A 83 13.57 -3.56 -7.38
N PHE A 84 14.41 -4.48 -6.91
CA PHE A 84 14.61 -5.78 -7.55
C PHE A 84 13.50 -6.74 -7.14
N VAL A 85 12.68 -7.14 -8.12
CA VAL A 85 11.63 -8.14 -7.94
C VAL A 85 11.85 -9.27 -8.94
N GLN A 86 11.97 -10.49 -8.43
CA GLN A 86 12.06 -11.70 -9.24
C GLN A 86 10.64 -12.24 -9.48
N GLN A 87 10.04 -11.88 -10.60
CA GLN A 87 8.73 -12.35 -11.03
C GLN A 87 8.68 -12.52 -12.55
N HIS A 88 7.96 -13.53 -13.02
CA HIS A 88 7.73 -13.75 -14.45
C HIS A 88 6.63 -12.85 -15.00
N HIS A 89 5.73 -12.37 -14.13
CA HIS A 89 4.59 -11.56 -14.52
C HIS A 89 4.79 -10.11 -14.03
N ASP A 90 4.80 -9.16 -14.97
CA ASP A 90 5.09 -7.75 -14.71
C ASP A 90 4.12 -7.09 -13.72
N TYR A 91 2.82 -7.41 -13.82
CA TYR A 91 1.83 -6.94 -12.85
C TYR A 91 2.15 -7.39 -11.41
N LYS A 92 2.58 -8.64 -11.21
CA LYS A 92 2.97 -9.13 -9.88
C LYS A 92 4.22 -8.40 -9.39
N ALA A 93 5.20 -8.19 -10.28
CA ALA A 93 6.42 -7.45 -9.96
C ALA A 93 6.12 -6.00 -9.51
N GLY A 94 5.25 -5.32 -10.26
CA GLY A 94 4.82 -3.96 -9.96
C GLY A 94 3.99 -3.86 -8.67
N ALA A 95 3.07 -4.81 -8.43
CA ALA A 95 2.29 -4.87 -7.20
C ALA A 95 3.17 -5.06 -5.95
N VAL A 96 4.19 -5.94 -6.03
CA VAL A 96 5.18 -6.11 -4.95
C VAL A 96 5.97 -4.82 -4.71
N ALA A 97 6.39 -4.13 -5.78
CA ALA A 97 7.08 -2.85 -5.64
C ALA A 97 6.19 -1.79 -4.96
N ALA A 98 4.92 -1.68 -5.36
CA ALA A 98 3.95 -0.78 -4.74
C ALA A 98 3.73 -1.12 -3.25
N GLN A 99 3.61 -2.40 -2.91
CA GLN A 99 3.50 -2.87 -1.54
C GLN A 99 4.73 -2.50 -0.70
N ARG A 100 5.94 -2.69 -1.24
CA ARG A 100 7.20 -2.31 -0.56
C ARG A 100 7.22 -0.82 -0.23
N VAL A 101 6.82 0.03 -1.17
CA VAL A 101 6.72 1.48 -0.94
C VAL A 101 5.68 1.80 0.13
N ALA A 102 4.51 1.15 0.10
CA ALA A 102 3.49 1.33 1.14
C ALA A 102 4.02 0.93 2.53
N ASP A 103 4.75 -0.18 2.65
CA ASP A 103 5.36 -0.61 3.91
C ASP A 103 6.43 0.38 4.41
N ILE A 104 7.20 1.00 3.50
CA ILE A 104 8.17 2.05 3.85
C ILE A 104 7.47 3.28 4.41
N VAL A 105 6.54 3.86 3.65
CA VAL A 105 5.94 5.15 4.01
C VAL A 105 5.03 5.04 5.23
N THR A 106 4.44 3.88 5.49
CA THR A 106 3.54 3.69 6.65
C THR A 106 4.25 3.23 7.93
N ARG A 107 5.59 3.35 7.99
CA ARG A 107 6.38 3.04 9.19
C ARG A 107 7.38 4.18 9.50
N ARG A 108 7.85 4.27 10.74
CA ARG A 108 8.90 5.22 11.15
C ARG A 108 10.27 4.52 11.19
N GLY A 109 11.34 5.29 11.02
CA GLY A 109 12.73 4.80 11.17
C GLY A 109 13.13 3.74 10.14
N GLN A 110 12.56 3.78 8.94
CA GLN A 110 12.96 2.86 7.88
C GLN A 110 14.27 3.34 7.24
N PRO A 111 15.18 2.43 6.83
CA PRO A 111 16.45 2.79 6.20
C PRO A 111 16.23 3.23 4.74
N HIS A 112 15.46 4.28 4.53
CA HIS A 112 15.08 4.81 3.22
C HIS A 112 14.99 6.34 3.28
N VAL A 113 15.10 7.01 2.14
CA VAL A 113 14.77 8.44 2.02
C VAL A 113 13.27 8.57 1.71
N TYR A 114 12.48 8.99 2.71
CA TYR A 114 11.02 9.08 2.58
C TYR A 114 10.42 10.05 3.59
N ARG A 115 9.17 10.44 3.35
CA ARG A 115 8.31 11.11 4.33
C ARG A 115 7.33 10.10 4.91
N PRO A 116 7.23 9.92 6.23
CA PRO A 116 6.24 9.03 6.83
C PRO A 116 4.81 9.52 6.54
N LEU A 117 3.97 8.60 6.08
CA LEU A 117 2.53 8.74 5.91
C LEU A 117 1.82 8.15 7.13
N LEU A 118 1.98 8.81 8.27
CA LEU A 118 1.36 8.44 9.54
C LEU A 118 0.58 9.63 10.06
N GLY A 119 -0.69 9.41 10.39
CA GLY A 119 -1.47 10.41 11.11
C GLY A 119 -1.20 10.30 12.61
N ASP A 120 -1.42 11.39 13.33
CA ASP A 120 -1.46 11.37 14.78
C ASP A 120 -2.89 11.07 15.25
N SER A 121 -3.03 10.25 16.31
CA SER A 121 -4.34 9.99 16.91
C SER A 121 -4.79 11.20 17.72
N GLY A 122 -5.96 11.76 17.41
CA GLY A 122 -6.49 12.95 18.07
C GLY A 122 -7.90 13.26 17.61
N GLY A 123 -8.65 14.06 18.39
CA GLY A 123 -9.97 14.58 17.96
C GLY A 123 -11.06 13.52 17.69
N GLY A 124 -10.90 12.27 18.16
CA GLY A 124 -11.84 11.18 17.89
C GLY A 124 -11.58 10.43 16.57
N GLN A 125 -10.39 10.60 15.98
CA GLN A 125 -9.92 9.87 14.81
C GLN A 125 -8.73 8.98 15.18
N TRP A 126 -8.76 7.73 14.71
CA TRP A 126 -7.64 6.80 14.80
C TRP A 126 -7.14 6.50 13.39
N PRO A 127 -5.95 6.99 13.02
CA PRO A 127 -5.36 6.70 11.73
C PRO A 127 -4.98 5.21 11.64
N PRO A 128 -5.02 4.62 10.43
CA PRO A 128 -4.61 3.24 10.24
C PRO A 128 -3.14 3.04 10.57
N GLY A 129 -2.82 1.92 11.21
CA GLY A 129 -1.46 1.49 11.49
C GLY A 129 -0.67 1.16 10.21
N ALA A 130 0.54 0.63 10.37
CA ALA A 130 1.36 0.24 9.22
C ALA A 130 0.63 -0.75 8.30
N VAL A 131 0.90 -0.67 7.00
CA VAL A 131 0.38 -1.64 6.04
C VAL A 131 0.90 -3.05 6.37
N VAL A 132 -0.01 -4.03 6.26
CA VAL A 132 0.29 -5.46 6.38
C VAL A 132 -0.22 -6.16 5.13
N GLU A 133 0.64 -6.94 4.47
CA GLU A 133 0.33 -7.64 3.23
C GLU A 133 -0.87 -8.56 3.40
N GLY A 134 -1.81 -8.55 2.45
CA GLY A 134 -2.98 -9.44 2.51
C GLY A 134 -4.07 -9.01 3.51
N ASP A 135 -3.83 -7.97 4.33
CA ASP A 135 -4.77 -7.52 5.35
C ASP A 135 -5.62 -6.33 4.86
N ALA A 136 -6.91 -6.60 4.61
CA ALA A 136 -7.90 -5.63 4.15
C ALA A 136 -8.25 -4.56 5.18
N ASP A 137 -7.97 -4.80 6.47
CA ASP A 137 -8.24 -3.86 7.56
C ASP A 137 -7.15 -2.79 7.66
N THR A 138 -6.00 -2.99 7.02
CA THR A 138 -4.91 -2.00 6.99
C THR A 138 -4.91 -1.14 5.73
N HIS A 139 -5.34 -1.71 4.60
CA HIS A 139 -5.36 -1.04 3.31
C HIS A 139 -6.09 -1.83 2.21
N LYS A 140 -6.38 -1.16 1.10
CA LYS A 140 -6.79 -1.78 -0.17
C LYS A 140 -6.08 -1.08 -1.33
N TRP A 141 -5.97 -1.77 -2.45
CA TRP A 141 -5.37 -1.29 -3.68
C TRP A 141 -6.41 -1.13 -4.77
N GLN A 142 -6.23 -0.12 -5.62
CA GLN A 142 -7.00 0.03 -6.84
C GLN A 142 -6.03 0.31 -7.98
N LEU A 143 -6.00 -0.58 -8.99
CA LEU A 143 -5.23 -0.36 -10.20
C LEU A 143 -5.80 0.83 -10.98
N LEU A 144 -4.94 1.74 -11.43
CA LEU A 144 -5.28 2.89 -12.26
C LEU A 144 -4.78 2.73 -13.69
N ALA A 145 -3.57 2.19 -13.86
CA ALA A 145 -2.95 1.92 -15.16
C ALA A 145 -2.31 0.53 -15.12
N PRO A 146 -2.42 -0.28 -16.20
CA PRO A 146 -2.88 0.08 -17.55
C PRO A 146 -4.41 0.15 -17.73
N ARG A 147 -5.18 -0.47 -16.82
CA ARG A 147 -6.64 -0.45 -16.83
C ARG A 147 -7.16 -0.23 -15.42
N THR A 148 -8.12 0.67 -15.27
CA THR A 148 -8.73 0.92 -13.96
C THR A 148 -9.46 -0.32 -13.45
N GLY A 149 -9.08 -0.79 -12.27
CA GLY A 149 -9.67 -1.93 -11.59
C GLY A 149 -10.62 -1.55 -10.45
N SER A 150 -11.21 -2.57 -9.82
CA SER A 150 -11.92 -2.43 -8.56
C SER A 150 -10.95 -2.33 -7.37
N CYS A 151 -11.47 -1.97 -6.20
CA CYS A 151 -10.71 -1.87 -4.97
C CYS A 151 -10.63 -3.24 -4.28
N SER A 152 -9.42 -3.77 -4.10
CA SER A 152 -9.17 -5.06 -3.48
C SER A 152 -7.81 -5.09 -2.81
N VAL A 153 -7.57 -6.02 -1.88
CA VAL A 153 -6.19 -6.29 -1.47
C VAL A 153 -5.47 -6.91 -2.67
N PHE A 154 -4.17 -6.67 -2.81
CA PHE A 154 -3.41 -7.34 -3.87
C PHE A 154 -3.69 -8.82 -3.81
N ALA A 155 -3.91 -9.37 -5.00
CA ALA A 155 -4.34 -10.74 -5.24
C ALA A 155 -5.82 -11.08 -4.96
N GLY A 156 -6.70 -10.07 -4.94
CA GLY A 156 -8.15 -10.27 -5.09
C GLY A 156 -8.54 -10.78 -6.50
N SER A 157 -9.27 -11.90 -6.52
CA SER A 157 -10.05 -12.48 -7.64
C SER A 157 -9.35 -12.70 -8.99
N ALA A 158 -8.04 -12.94 -9.04
CA ALA A 158 -7.39 -13.43 -10.25
C ALA A 158 -7.43 -14.97 -10.32
N SER A 159 -8.62 -15.56 -10.24
CA SER A 159 -8.80 -17.00 -10.36
C SER A 159 -9.15 -17.36 -11.81
N SER A 160 -8.21 -17.96 -12.55
CA SER A 160 -8.55 -18.74 -13.74
C SER A 160 -8.86 -20.15 -13.25
N PRO A 161 -10.13 -20.60 -13.32
CA PRO A 161 -10.55 -21.87 -12.71
C PRO A 161 -9.91 -23.12 -13.34
N LEU A 162 -9.15 -22.98 -14.44
CA LEU A 162 -8.55 -24.11 -15.17
C LEU A 162 -7.06 -23.95 -15.49
N GLY A 163 -6.39 -22.85 -15.11
CA GLY A 163 -4.96 -22.65 -15.39
C GLY A 163 -4.55 -22.55 -16.87
N VAL A 164 -5.51 -22.62 -17.81
CA VAL A 164 -5.29 -22.61 -19.27
C VAL A 164 -5.07 -21.19 -19.81
N VAL A 165 -5.55 -20.16 -19.09
CA VAL A 165 -5.41 -18.74 -19.46
C VAL A 165 -4.84 -17.95 -18.29
N ASP A 166 -3.90 -17.04 -18.58
CA ASP A 166 -3.32 -16.13 -17.60
C ASP A 166 -4.42 -15.21 -17.02
N PRO A 167 -4.82 -15.40 -15.75
CA PRO A 167 -5.89 -14.61 -15.14
C PRO A 167 -5.53 -13.13 -14.96
N LEU A 168 -4.24 -12.79 -15.06
CA LEU A 168 -3.71 -11.44 -14.88
C LEU A 168 -3.32 -10.78 -16.21
N GLY A 169 -3.49 -11.47 -17.34
CA GLY A 169 -3.09 -10.99 -18.66
C GLY A 169 -3.75 -9.66 -19.05
N ALA A 170 -5.00 -9.45 -18.65
CA ALA A 170 -5.72 -8.19 -18.88
C ALA A 170 -5.13 -6.99 -18.12
N ASN A 171 -4.29 -7.25 -17.10
CA ASN A 171 -3.62 -6.25 -16.31
C ASN A 171 -2.18 -6.01 -16.77
N VAL A 172 -1.69 -6.68 -17.82
CA VAL A 172 -0.32 -6.47 -18.32
C VAL A 172 -0.23 -5.14 -19.05
N SER A 173 0.77 -4.34 -18.68
CA SER A 173 1.03 -3.04 -19.31
C SER A 173 2.02 -3.20 -20.46
N SER A 174 1.71 -2.66 -21.63
CA SER A 174 2.62 -2.69 -22.79
C SER A 174 3.89 -1.87 -22.56
N SER A 175 3.84 -0.83 -21.72
CA SER A 175 5.01 -0.03 -21.32
C SER A 175 5.74 -0.61 -20.10
N GLY A 176 5.14 -1.60 -19.43
CA GLY A 176 5.60 -2.08 -18.12
C GLY A 176 5.41 -1.08 -16.98
N ALA A 177 4.75 0.06 -17.23
CA ALA A 177 4.43 1.05 -16.21
C ALA A 177 3.05 0.78 -15.60
N TYR A 178 2.96 0.99 -14.29
CA TYR A 178 1.76 0.72 -13.51
C TYR A 178 1.51 1.84 -12.51
N ALA A 179 0.24 2.09 -12.20
CA ALA A 179 -0.17 3.06 -11.20
C ALA A 179 -1.27 2.45 -10.33
N TRP A 180 -1.18 2.66 -9.02
CA TRP A 180 -2.17 2.20 -8.06
C TRP A 180 -2.55 3.31 -7.08
N ASN A 181 -3.81 3.33 -6.68
CA ASN A 181 -4.27 4.02 -5.49
C ASN A 181 -4.17 3.12 -4.26
N LEU A 182 -3.64 3.68 -3.17
CA LEU A 182 -3.60 3.06 -1.85
C LEU A 182 -4.73 3.63 -0.98
N TRP A 183 -5.74 2.82 -0.72
CA TRP A 183 -6.85 3.16 0.15
C TRP A 183 -6.55 2.72 1.58
N ARG A 184 -6.80 3.61 2.54
CA ARG A 184 -6.43 3.42 3.95
C ARG A 184 -7.68 3.64 4.82
N PRO A 185 -8.13 2.65 5.60
CA PRO A 185 -9.34 2.78 6.41
C PRO A 185 -9.04 3.62 7.66
N TYR A 186 -9.78 4.70 7.85
CA TYR A 186 -9.77 5.46 9.09
C TYR A 186 -10.95 5.04 9.95
N SER A 187 -10.70 4.78 11.23
CA SER A 187 -11.77 4.64 12.20
C SER A 187 -12.03 6.00 12.85
N CYS A 188 -13.27 6.47 12.76
CA CYS A 188 -13.72 7.70 13.41
C CYS A 188 -14.79 7.39 14.46
N CYS A 189 -14.90 8.26 15.46
CA CYS A 189 -16.10 8.43 16.28
C CYS A 189 -16.53 7.18 17.06
N ALA A 190 -15.82 6.85 18.14
CA ALA A 190 -16.55 6.40 19.31
C ALA A 190 -17.17 7.66 19.95
N ARG A 191 -18.51 7.77 20.01
CA ARG A 191 -19.18 8.77 20.86
C ARG A 191 -18.75 8.50 22.30
N ARG A 192 -17.74 9.20 22.80
CA ARG A 192 -17.48 9.28 24.23
C ARG A 192 -18.37 10.40 24.78
N GLY A 193 -19.13 10.06 25.82
CA GLY A 193 -20.20 10.90 26.37
C GLY A 193 -19.76 12.35 26.60
N GLN A 194 -20.71 13.27 26.48
CA GLN A 194 -20.49 14.69 26.75
C GLN A 194 -20.12 14.84 28.24
N TRP A 195 -18.95 15.43 28.52
CA TRP A 195 -18.66 15.91 29.86
C TRP A 195 -19.56 17.12 30.11
N LEU A 196 -20.60 16.95 30.92
CA LEU A 196 -21.41 18.06 31.41
C LEU A 196 -20.54 18.90 32.35
N LEU A 197 -20.08 20.06 31.87
CA LEU A 197 -19.50 21.09 32.73
C LEU A 197 -20.66 21.81 33.42
N SER A 198 -21.08 21.33 34.60
CA SER A 198 -21.86 22.14 35.52
C SER A 198 -20.92 23.18 36.14
N HIS A 199 -21.08 24.44 35.74
CA HIS A 199 -20.53 25.57 36.46
C HIS A 199 -21.51 25.92 37.58
N TRP A 200 -20.99 26.07 38.80
CA TRP A 200 -21.72 26.54 39.98
C TRP A 200 -21.56 28.06 40.10
#